data_AF-A0A0K8UZ76-F1
#
_entry.id   AF-A0A0K8UZ76-F1
#
_cell.length_a   1.000
_cell.length_b   1.000
_cell.length_c   1.000
_cell.angle_alpha   90.00
_cell.angle_beta   90.00
_cell.angle_gamma   90.00
#
_symmetry.space_group_name_H-M   'P 1'
#
loop_
_entity.id
_entity.type
_entity.pdbx_description
1 polymer ?
#
loop_
_entity_poly.entity_id
_entity_poly.type
_entity_poly.pdbx_seq_one_letter_code
_entity_poly.pdbx_strand_id
1 'polypeptide(L)'
;MNGQSTAEVYDKDTGVIFYTQVNKDAIACWNVKRPYDLESQGLIDSDSHALVFPNDMKIDNEGTVWVLSDKMPTYLYKELDPSAVNYRVLNGNNRELIKGTPCEA
;
A
#
# COMPACT_ATOMS: atom_id res chain seq x y z
N MET A 1 12.02 0.04 11.84
CA MET A 1 10.59 -0.19 11.57
C MET A 1 10.36 -1.68 11.66
N ASN A 2 9.44 -2.12 12.51
CA ASN A 2 8.86 -3.45 12.36
C ASN A 2 7.70 -3.29 11.39
N GLY A 3 7.84 -3.87 10.20
CA GLY A 3 6.85 -3.80 9.13
C GLY A 3 6.97 -5.03 8.24
N GLN A 4 5.89 -5.39 7.59
CA GLN A 4 5.81 -6.54 6.71
C GLN A 4 5.11 -6.11 5.43
N SER A 5 5.79 -6.32 4.30
CA SER A 5 5.22 -6.17 2.96
C SER A 5 4.82 -7.54 2.43
N THR A 6 3.67 -7.59 1.76
CA THR A 6 3.20 -8.72 0.94
C THR A 6 3.40 -8.45 -0.55
N ALA A 7 3.30 -7.18 -0.95
CA ALA A 7 3.53 -6.73 -2.31
C ALA A 7 4.17 -5.34 -2.37
N GLU A 8 4.97 -5.15 -3.42
CA GLU A 8 5.65 -3.91 -3.75
C GLU A 8 5.67 -3.67 -5.26
N VAL A 9 5.62 -2.40 -5.65
CA VAL A 9 5.72 -1.99 -7.05
C VAL A 9 6.63 -0.77 -7.18
N TYR A 10 7.52 -0.81 -8.17
CA TYR A 10 8.36 0.32 -8.53
C TYR A 10 7.70 1.15 -9.61
N ASP A 11 7.51 2.44 -9.34
CA ASP A 11 7.08 3.41 -10.31
C ASP A 11 8.29 4.09 -10.97
N LYS A 12 8.44 3.87 -12.27
CA LYS A 12 9.53 4.44 -13.08
C LYS A 12 9.42 5.96 -13.21
N ASP A 13 8.21 6.51 -13.16
CA ASP A 13 7.97 7.92 -13.45
C ASP A 13 8.27 8.83 -12.25
N THR A 14 8.07 8.34 -11.03
CA THR A 14 8.41 9.06 -9.80
C THR A 14 9.73 8.59 -9.18
N GLY A 15 10.16 7.36 -9.48
CA GLY A 15 11.28 6.72 -8.79
C GLY A 15 10.91 6.26 -7.38
N VAL A 16 9.62 6.04 -7.11
CA VAL A 16 9.12 5.60 -5.81
C VAL A 16 8.78 4.11 -5.86
N ILE A 17 9.20 3.38 -4.84
CA ILE A 17 8.65 2.05 -4.53
C ILE A 17 7.45 2.27 -3.61
N PHE A 18 6.29 1.81 -4.03
CA PHE A 18 5.10 1.69 -3.20
C PHE A 18 5.05 0.26 -2.66
N TYR A 19 4.70 0.09 -1.40
CA TYR A 19 4.69 -1.23 -0.77
C TYR A 19 3.64 -1.32 0.34
N THR A 20 3.09 -2.50 0.48
CA THR A 20 2.09 -2.81 1.51
C THR A 20 2.70 -2.87 2.91
N GLN A 21 1.88 -2.61 3.92
CA GLN A 21 2.24 -2.73 5.33
C GLN A 21 1.12 -3.42 6.11
N VAL A 22 1.10 -4.76 6.08
CA VAL A 22 0.00 -5.55 6.65
C VAL A 22 -0.10 -5.46 8.17
N ASN A 23 1.00 -5.20 8.89
CA ASN A 23 0.93 -4.99 10.35
C ASN A 23 0.45 -3.59 10.75
N LYS A 24 0.18 -2.72 9.78
CA LYS A 24 -0.18 -1.31 10.00
C LYS A 24 -1.48 -0.92 9.30
N ASP A 25 -2.15 -1.88 8.65
CA ASP A 25 -3.30 -1.63 7.79
C ASP A 25 -3.05 -0.46 6.82
N ALA A 26 -1.88 -0.46 6.16
CA ALA A 26 -1.38 0.72 5.47
C ALA A 26 -0.67 0.40 4.15
N ILE A 27 -0.51 1.44 3.34
CA ILE A 27 0.36 1.48 2.17
C ILE A 27 1.47 2.50 2.44
N ALA A 28 2.69 2.11 2.11
CA ALA A 28 3.89 2.90 2.32
C ALA A 28 4.59 3.19 0.99
N CYS A 29 5.51 4.15 1.05
CA CYS A 29 6.32 4.57 -0.06
C CYS A 29 7.77 4.79 0.37
N TRP A 30 8.68 4.69 -0.61
CA TRP A 30 10.08 5.07 -0.47
C TRP A 30 10.63 5.53 -1.82
N ASN A 31 11.28 6.69 -1.84
CA ASN A 31 11.94 7.20 -3.04
C ASN A 31 13.35 6.61 -3.15
N VAL A 32 13.65 5.89 -4.25
CA VAL A 32 14.93 5.17 -4.40
C VAL A 32 16.15 6.08 -4.48
N LYS A 33 15.96 7.40 -4.64
CA LYS A 33 17.02 8.40 -4.64
C LYS A 33 17.42 8.84 -3.23
N ARG A 34 16.68 8.42 -2.20
CA ARG A 34 16.95 8.72 -0.79
C ARG A 34 17.57 7.49 -0.13
N PRO A 35 18.37 7.64 0.95
CA PRO A 35 18.81 6.50 1.76
C PRO A 35 17.62 5.64 2.16
N TYR A 36 17.81 4.34 2.38
CA TYR A 36 16.74 3.48 2.90
C TYR A 36 16.81 3.45 4.43
N ASP A 37 16.13 4.41 5.07
CA ASP A 37 16.03 4.54 6.52
C ASP A 37 14.60 4.91 6.94
N LEU A 38 14.37 5.13 8.23
CA LEU A 38 13.00 5.38 8.74
C LEU A 38 12.47 6.76 8.37
N GLU A 39 13.36 7.75 8.17
CA GLU A 39 13.00 9.15 7.92
C GLU A 39 12.64 9.38 6.44
N SER A 40 13.19 8.56 5.55
CA SER A 40 12.99 8.59 4.09
C SER A 40 11.81 7.75 3.60
N GLN A 41 11.16 7.00 4.50
CA GLN A 41 9.98 6.19 4.22
C GLN A 41 8.72 6.91 4.74
N GLY A 42 7.61 6.79 4.01
CA GLY A 42 6.34 7.41 4.38
C GLY A 42 5.17 6.43 4.29
N LEU A 43 4.10 6.67 5.07
CA LEU A 43 2.79 6.07 4.79
C LEU A 43 2.03 7.00 3.85
N ILE A 44 1.47 6.45 2.78
CA ILE A 44 0.61 7.21 1.85
C ILE A 44 -0.87 7.07 2.21
N ASP A 45 -1.25 5.98 2.88
CA ASP A 45 -2.58 5.76 3.40
C ASP A 45 -2.56 4.72 4.54
N SER A 46 -3.52 4.79 5.45
CA SER A 46 -3.72 3.83 6.54
C SER A 46 -5.19 3.81 6.95
N ASP A 47 -5.82 2.64 6.83
CA ASP A 47 -7.24 2.46 7.13
C ASP A 47 -7.51 1.02 7.58
N SER A 48 -7.84 0.85 8.87
CA SER A 48 -8.07 -0.47 9.48
C SER A 48 -9.38 -1.15 9.05
N HIS A 49 -10.21 -0.49 8.24
CA HIS A 49 -11.40 -1.06 7.63
C HIS A 49 -11.17 -1.43 6.16
N ALA A 50 -10.51 -0.57 5.40
CA ALA A 50 -10.28 -0.71 3.97
C ALA A 50 -9.03 -1.54 3.64
N LEU A 51 -7.99 -1.44 4.46
CA LEU A 51 -6.66 -2.02 4.26
C LEU A 51 -6.32 -3.08 5.32
N VAL A 52 -7.29 -3.91 5.72
CA VAL A 52 -7.08 -4.99 6.73
C VAL A 52 -5.96 -5.95 6.31
N PHE A 53 -5.89 -6.29 5.03
CA PHE A 53 -4.80 -7.08 4.48
C PHE A 53 -4.57 -6.66 3.02
N PRO A 54 -3.78 -5.62 2.76
CA PRO A 54 -3.36 -5.28 1.40
C PRO A 54 -2.43 -6.38 0.92
N ASN A 55 -2.85 -7.17 -0.07
CA ASN A 55 -2.17 -8.41 -0.45
C ASN A 55 -1.40 -8.31 -1.78
N ASP A 56 -1.83 -7.43 -2.68
CA ASP A 56 -1.22 -7.24 -3.99
C ASP A 56 -1.29 -5.76 -4.41
N MET A 57 -0.33 -5.37 -5.23
CA MET A 57 -0.18 -4.02 -5.74
C MET A 57 0.36 -4.04 -7.17
N LYS A 58 -0.16 -3.14 -8.00
CA LYS A 58 0.30 -2.90 -9.37
C LYS A 58 0.29 -1.40 -9.67
N ILE A 59 1.06 -0.98 -10.65
CA ILE A 59 0.97 0.36 -11.24
C ILE A 59 0.71 0.20 -12.73
N ASP A 60 -0.22 0.98 -13.28
CA ASP A 60 -0.48 0.99 -14.71
C ASP A 60 0.34 2.05 -15.44
N ASN A 61 0.18 2.11 -16.76
CA ASN A 61 0.91 3.03 -17.62
C ASN A 61 0.48 4.50 -17.47
N GLU A 62 -0.61 4.77 -16.75
CA GLU A 62 -1.11 6.13 -16.47
C GLU A 62 -0.61 6.64 -15.11
N GLY A 63 0.17 5.83 -14.39
CA GLY A 63 0.67 6.16 -13.06
C GLY A 63 -0.36 5.93 -11.96
N THR A 64 -1.42 5.16 -12.22
CA THR A 64 -2.38 4.80 -11.17
C THR A 64 -1.86 3.59 -10.41
N VAL A 65 -1.71 3.74 -9.09
CA VAL A 65 -1.40 2.65 -8.18
C VAL A 65 -2.69 1.93 -7.84
N TRP A 66 -2.73 0.63 -8.05
CA TRP A 66 -3.85 -0.26 -7.76
C TRP A 66 -3.48 -1.18 -6.61
N VAL A 67 -4.37 -1.31 -5.63
CA VAL A 67 -4.19 -2.14 -4.43
C VAL A 67 -5.36 -3.09 -4.29
N LEU A 68 -5.06 -4.38 -4.14
CA LEU A 68 -6.04 -5.37 -3.70
C LEU A 68 -5.91 -5.52 -2.18
N SER A 69 -7.02 -5.33 -1.47
CA SER A 69 -7.10 -5.65 -0.04
C SER A 69 -8.25 -6.59 0.24
N ASP A 70 -8.00 -7.55 1.12
CA ASP A 70 -8.98 -8.52 1.57
C ASP A 70 -8.99 -8.65 3.09
N LYS A 71 -9.72 -9.64 3.59
CA LYS A 71 -9.75 -10.03 5.00
C LYS A 71 -9.08 -11.39 5.24
N MET A 72 -7.94 -11.67 4.60
CA MET A 72 -7.23 -12.96 4.72
C MET A 72 -7.06 -13.42 6.18
N PRO A 73 -6.66 -12.58 7.15
CA PRO A 73 -6.56 -13.03 8.54
C PRO A 73 -7.91 -13.51 9.10
N THR A 74 -9.02 -12.86 8.74
CA THR A 74 -10.34 -13.31 9.14
C THR A 74 -10.67 -14.64 8.48
N TYR A 75 -10.44 -14.78 7.17
CA TYR A 75 -10.68 -16.01 6.43
C TYR A 75 -9.90 -17.22 6.97
N LEU A 76 -8.66 -17.02 7.43
CA LEU A 76 -7.83 -18.09 7.97
C LEU A 76 -8.29 -18.59 9.35
N TYR A 77 -8.84 -17.71 10.19
CA TYR A 77 -9.13 -18.02 11.59
C TYR A 77 -10.63 -18.02 11.92
N LYS A 78 -11.49 -17.56 11.00
CA LYS A 78 -12.95 -17.41 11.15
C LYS A 78 -13.63 -17.52 9.77
N GLU A 79 -14.96 -17.51 9.78
CA GLU A 79 -15.75 -17.38 8.56
C GLU A 79 -15.91 -15.90 8.17
N LEU A 80 -15.90 -15.63 6.86
CA LEU A 80 -16.22 -14.31 6.33
C LEU A 80 -17.74 -14.11 6.33
N ASP A 81 -18.20 -12.93 6.74
CA ASP A 81 -19.61 -12.53 6.58
C ASP A 81 -19.91 -12.28 5.10
N PRO A 82 -20.75 -13.10 4.43
CA PRO A 82 -21.04 -12.92 3.00
C PRO A 82 -21.82 -11.65 2.69
N SER A 83 -22.46 -11.02 3.69
CA SER A 83 -23.19 -9.76 3.52
C SER A 83 -22.30 -8.52 3.62
N ALA A 84 -21.05 -8.68 4.08
CA ALA A 84 -20.08 -7.59 4.22
C ALA A 84 -19.18 -7.45 2.98
N VAL A 85 -18.59 -6.27 2.80
CA VAL A 85 -17.50 -6.06 1.83
C VAL A 85 -16.23 -6.72 2.38
N ASN A 86 -15.80 -7.82 1.75
CA ASN A 86 -14.63 -8.61 2.17
C ASN A 86 -13.40 -8.40 1.29
N TYR A 87 -13.57 -7.84 0.10
CA TYR A 87 -12.52 -7.60 -0.88
C TYR A 87 -12.69 -6.19 -1.44
N ARG A 88 -11.58 -5.47 -1.64
CA ARG A 88 -11.57 -4.13 -2.22
C ARG A 88 -10.45 -4.01 -3.24
N VAL A 89 -10.77 -3.39 -4.37
CA VAL A 89 -9.78 -2.88 -5.32
C VAL A 89 -9.77 -1.37 -5.14
N LEU A 90 -8.68 -0.84 -4.62
CA LEU A 90 -8.46 0.57 -4.35
C LEU A 90 -7.49 1.12 -5.39
N ASN A 91 -7.57 2.42 -5.66
CA ASN A 91 -6.64 3.08 -6.56
C ASN A 91 -6.36 4.52 -6.15
N GLY A 92 -5.23 5.03 -6.61
CA GLY A 92 -4.87 6.45 -6.49
C GLY A 92 -3.75 6.83 -7.47
N ASN A 93 -3.72 8.09 -7.87
CA ASN A 93 -2.65 8.59 -8.74
C ASN A 93 -1.32 8.66 -7.96
N ASN A 94 -0.25 8.12 -8.53
CA ASN A 94 1.08 8.06 -7.92
C ASN A 94 1.58 9.41 -7.36
N ARG A 95 1.40 10.51 -8.09
CA ARG A 95 1.90 11.84 -7.69
C ARG A 95 1.08 12.42 -6.54
N GLU A 96 -0.24 12.28 -6.58
CA GLU A 96 -1.08 12.74 -5.48
C GLU A 96 -0.88 11.90 -4.21
N LEU A 97 -0.65 10.59 -4.35
CA LEU A 97 -0.40 9.70 -3.21
C LEU A 97 0.88 10.03 -2.44
N ILE A 98 1.95 10.45 -3.13
CA ILE A 98 3.23 10.77 -2.48
C ILE A 98 3.33 12.23 -2.03
N LYS A 99 2.38 13.08 -2.39
CA LYS A 99 2.42 14.52 -2.14
C LYS A 99 2.49 14.83 -0.64
N GLY A 100 3.45 15.67 -0.26
CA GLY A 100 3.69 16.05 1.14
C GLY A 100 4.32 14.94 1.99
N THR A 101 4.68 13.79 1.40
CA THR A 101 5.37 12.69 2.09
C THR A 101 6.90 12.80 1.89
N PRO A 102 7.70 12.07 2.69
CA PRO A 102 9.14 11.92 2.43
C PRO A 102 9.49 11.25 1.10
N CYS A 103 8.51 10.74 0.35
CA CYS A 103 8.71 10.07 -0.93
C CYS A 103 8.57 11.02 -2.12
N GLU A 104 7.96 12.20 -1.92
CA GLU A 104 7.85 13.23 -2.97
C GLU A 104 9.26 13.63 -3.45
N ALA A 105 9.42 13.77 -4.76
CA ALA A 105 10.71 14.11 -5.37
C ALA A 105 11.09 15.57 -5.13
#